data_AF-A0A8J3PJ89-F1
#
_entry.id   AF-A0A8J3PJ89-F1
#
_cell.length_a   1.000
_cell.length_b   1.000
_cell.length_c   1.000
_cell.angle_alpha   90.00
_cell.angle_beta   90.00
_cell.angle_gamma   90.00
#
_symmetry.space_group_name_H-M   'P 1'
#
loop_
_entity.id
_entity.type
_entity.pdbx_description
1 polymer ?
#
loop_
_entity_poly.entity_id
_entity_poly.type
_entity_poly.pdbx_seq_one_letter_code
_entity_poly.pdbx_strand_id
1 'polypeptide(L)'
;MSDEPLPLPGFVTWPTFPFEGDLRVKPFDAPVPLEPPRDGDDPSECHACSAPDEAYIWVSERWRVRSLDRPTGLPAVLILESRSHLDLGDLPNLLAAELGVMTVRLERAVRSLDGVARVHVNRWGDDASHLHLWFLARPYGQLQLRGSFLSMWDEILPPISEHQWRENLALVAAWLGELDGRPLAEPPQIDWKAPATLGAVTSALLLEESAEPTELEESAEPTELEESAEPTAPAEDAEAVTPDAPVLPEEFAAARDVRVLPGPTGFAPIVEEPAQKSRQGANTVRPVPGQREGSTHDRDSGATAWA
;
A
#
# COMPACT_ATOMS: atom_id res chain seq x y z
N MET A 1 3.34 -29.64 -22.29
CA MET A 1 4.58 -28.84 -22.17
C MET A 1 5.72 -29.82 -21.90
N SER A 2 6.98 -29.43 -22.02
CA SER A 2 8.11 -30.34 -21.73
C SER A 2 8.26 -30.56 -20.22
N ASP A 3 8.58 -31.78 -19.79
CA ASP A 3 8.87 -32.12 -18.37
C ASP A 3 10.26 -31.63 -17.90
N GLU A 4 10.93 -30.77 -18.67
CA GLU A 4 12.25 -30.24 -18.31
C GLU A 4 12.12 -29.12 -17.27
N PRO A 5 12.89 -29.14 -16.17
CA PRO A 5 12.81 -28.10 -15.13
C PRO A 5 13.08 -26.70 -15.69
N LEU A 6 12.14 -25.79 -15.45
CA LEU A 6 12.31 -24.39 -15.87
C LEU A 6 13.51 -23.75 -15.14
N PRO A 7 14.35 -22.97 -15.84
CA PRO A 7 15.48 -22.29 -15.23
C PRO A 7 15.02 -21.21 -14.25
N LEU A 8 15.85 -20.91 -13.24
CA LEU A 8 15.55 -19.83 -12.30
C LEU A 8 15.48 -18.47 -13.03
N PRO A 9 14.43 -17.66 -12.80
CA PRO A 9 14.30 -16.34 -13.40
C PRO A 9 15.28 -15.35 -12.75
N GLY A 10 15.80 -14.39 -13.53
CA GLY A 10 16.85 -13.47 -13.07
C GLY A 10 16.49 -12.58 -11.86
N PHE A 11 15.23 -12.51 -11.43
CA PHE A 11 14.86 -11.78 -10.22
C PHE A 11 15.34 -12.43 -8.92
N VAL A 12 15.73 -13.72 -8.92
CA VAL A 12 16.27 -14.38 -7.71
C VAL A 12 17.64 -13.84 -7.30
N THR A 13 18.29 -13.05 -8.14
CA THR A 13 19.57 -12.37 -7.84
C THR A 13 19.39 -10.88 -7.54
N TRP A 14 18.16 -10.37 -7.42
CA TRP A 14 17.92 -8.97 -7.09
C TRP A 14 18.13 -8.72 -5.59
N PRO A 15 18.76 -7.61 -5.15
CA PRO A 15 18.95 -7.31 -3.73
C PRO A 15 17.66 -7.20 -2.89
N THR A 16 16.50 -7.09 -3.55
CA THR A 16 15.17 -7.02 -2.92
C THR A 16 14.47 -8.37 -2.82
N PHE A 17 15.04 -9.43 -3.39
CA PHE A 17 14.51 -10.80 -3.29
C PHE A 17 14.77 -11.37 -1.88
N PRO A 18 13.78 -12.03 -1.23
CA PRO A 18 13.86 -12.31 0.21
C PRO A 18 14.50 -13.65 0.61
N PHE A 19 14.83 -14.54 -0.33
CA PHE A 19 15.31 -15.89 -0.01
C PHE A 19 16.73 -16.17 -0.52
N GLU A 20 17.55 -16.79 0.33
CA GLU A 20 18.86 -17.36 -0.01
C GLU A 20 18.79 -18.90 0.03
N GLY A 21 19.59 -19.59 -0.79
CA GLY A 21 19.73 -21.06 -0.78
C GLY A 21 19.51 -21.76 -2.13
N ASP A 22 19.39 -23.09 -2.09
CA ASP A 22 19.22 -23.94 -3.28
C ASP A 22 17.76 -23.91 -3.79
N LEU A 23 17.45 -22.89 -4.60
CA LEU A 23 16.12 -22.66 -5.16
C LEU A 23 15.84 -23.48 -6.43
N ARG A 24 14.57 -23.79 -6.67
CA ARG A 24 14.07 -24.41 -7.92
C ARG A 24 12.69 -23.88 -8.27
N VAL A 25 12.37 -23.78 -9.55
CA VAL A 25 11.01 -23.45 -10.00
C VAL A 25 10.07 -24.63 -9.70
N LYS A 26 8.89 -24.37 -9.13
CA LYS A 26 7.84 -25.38 -8.97
C LYS A 26 7.40 -25.86 -10.37
N PRO A 27 7.16 -27.17 -10.60
CA PRO A 27 6.45 -27.63 -11.80
C PRO A 27 5.17 -26.81 -12.01
N PHE A 28 4.96 -26.35 -13.24
CA PHE A 28 3.79 -25.56 -13.61
C PHE A 28 2.60 -26.50 -13.87
N ASP A 29 1.54 -26.34 -13.09
CA ASP A 29 0.34 -27.19 -13.17
C ASP A 29 -0.42 -26.96 -14.50
N ALA A 30 -1.20 -27.95 -14.93
CA ALA A 30 -1.97 -27.84 -16.18
C ALA A 30 -3.16 -26.86 -16.02
N PRO A 31 -3.48 -26.03 -17.04
CA PRO A 31 -4.64 -25.14 -16.99
C PRO A 31 -5.94 -25.90 -16.74
N VAL A 32 -6.76 -25.38 -15.82
CA VAL A 32 -8.12 -25.89 -15.57
C VAL A 32 -9.11 -25.32 -16.58
N PRO A 33 -10.19 -26.04 -16.94
CA PRO A 33 -11.21 -25.56 -17.89
C PRO A 33 -12.21 -24.59 -17.27
N LEU A 34 -12.26 -24.52 -15.94
CA LEU A 34 -13.06 -23.62 -15.12
C LEU A 34 -12.31 -23.43 -13.80
N GLU A 35 -12.16 -22.18 -13.37
CA GLU A 35 -11.57 -21.82 -12.07
C GLU A 35 -12.64 -21.93 -10.96
N PRO A 36 -12.26 -22.17 -9.69
CA PRO A 36 -13.20 -22.09 -8.58
C PRO A 36 -13.84 -20.69 -8.47
N PRO A 37 -15.09 -20.58 -7.96
CA PRO A 37 -15.64 -19.27 -7.62
C PRO A 37 -14.83 -18.61 -6.50
N ARG A 38 -14.72 -17.27 -6.58
CA ARG A 38 -14.06 -16.41 -5.59
C ARG A 38 -15.00 -16.09 -4.43
N ASP A 39 -14.47 -15.57 -3.32
CA ASP A 39 -15.32 -15.01 -2.26
C ASP A 39 -16.24 -13.92 -2.84
N GLY A 40 -17.52 -14.05 -2.55
CA GLY A 40 -18.55 -13.14 -3.02
C GLY A 40 -18.91 -13.20 -4.51
N ASP A 41 -18.45 -14.16 -5.32
CA ASP A 41 -18.99 -14.31 -6.69
C ASP A 41 -20.52 -14.59 -6.66
N ASP A 42 -21.05 -15.12 -5.54
CA ASP A 42 -22.43 -14.88 -5.11
C ASP A 42 -22.46 -13.67 -4.13
N PRO A 43 -23.13 -12.55 -4.49
CA PRO A 43 -23.18 -11.35 -3.63
C PRO A 43 -23.86 -11.56 -2.27
N SER A 44 -24.61 -12.65 -2.08
CA SER A 44 -25.23 -12.99 -0.79
C SER A 44 -24.29 -13.71 0.18
N GLU A 45 -23.21 -14.31 -0.33
CA GLU A 45 -22.15 -14.93 0.49
C GLU A 45 -20.96 -13.98 0.75
N CYS A 46 -20.88 -12.86 0.02
CA CYS A 46 -19.77 -11.89 0.10
C CYS A 46 -19.50 -11.35 1.53
N HIS A 47 -18.30 -11.62 2.05
CA HIS A 47 -17.88 -11.13 3.36
C HIS A 47 -17.85 -9.59 3.44
N ALA A 48 -17.30 -8.91 2.42
CA ALA A 48 -17.21 -7.45 2.41
C ALA A 48 -18.59 -6.75 2.37
N CYS A 49 -19.62 -7.40 1.80
CA CYS A 49 -20.99 -6.89 1.81
C CYS A 49 -21.70 -7.07 3.16
N SER A 50 -21.44 -8.17 3.86
CA SER A 50 -22.03 -8.46 5.18
C SER A 50 -21.30 -7.79 6.34
N ALA A 51 -20.02 -7.42 6.16
CA ALA A 51 -19.20 -6.77 7.18
C ALA A 51 -19.77 -5.40 7.64
N PRO A 52 -20.00 -5.21 8.96
CA PRO A 52 -20.52 -3.96 9.53
C PRO A 52 -19.50 -2.83 9.44
N ASP A 53 -19.93 -1.57 9.60
CA ASP A 53 -19.05 -0.39 9.55
C ASP A 53 -17.92 -0.48 10.59
N GLU A 54 -18.20 -1.05 11.75
CA GLU A 54 -17.28 -1.21 12.88
C GLU A 54 -16.09 -2.17 12.59
N ALA A 55 -16.11 -2.89 11.46
CA ALA A 55 -14.98 -3.69 10.98
C ALA A 55 -13.94 -2.88 10.16
N TYR A 56 -14.17 -1.58 9.97
CA TYR A 56 -13.36 -0.68 9.13
C TYR A 56 -12.73 0.44 9.99
N ILE A 57 -11.58 0.96 9.57
CA ILE A 57 -10.92 2.09 10.26
C ILE A 57 -11.54 3.45 9.88
N TRP A 58 -12.15 3.53 8.69
CA TRP A 58 -12.86 4.72 8.18
C TRP A 58 -13.93 4.30 7.16
N VAL A 59 -15.05 5.03 7.13
CA VAL A 59 -16.21 4.76 6.24
C VAL A 59 -16.83 6.05 5.69
N SER A 60 -17.28 6.05 4.44
CA SER A 60 -18.14 7.10 3.86
C SER A 60 -19.39 6.51 3.20
N GLU A 61 -20.13 7.34 2.44
CA GLU A 61 -21.33 6.94 1.68
C GLU A 61 -21.05 5.83 0.66
N ARG A 62 -19.87 5.82 0.02
CA ARG A 62 -19.55 4.91 -1.10
C ARG A 62 -18.30 4.06 -0.89
N TRP A 63 -17.41 4.44 0.03
CA TRP A 63 -16.12 3.79 0.26
C TRP A 63 -15.91 3.43 1.72
N ARG A 64 -15.09 2.42 1.97
CA ARG A 64 -14.65 1.99 3.30
C ARG A 64 -13.17 1.64 3.24
N VAL A 65 -12.44 1.81 4.35
CA VAL A 65 -11.03 1.42 4.46
C VAL A 65 -10.87 0.55 5.70
N ARG A 66 -10.36 -0.68 5.52
CA ARG A 66 -10.01 -1.60 6.61
C ARG A 66 -8.51 -1.85 6.70
N SER A 67 -8.09 -2.34 7.86
CA SER A 67 -6.78 -2.95 8.07
C SER A 67 -6.87 -4.47 7.92
N LEU A 68 -5.77 -5.16 8.23
CA LEU A 68 -5.78 -6.55 8.68
C LEU A 68 -6.22 -6.63 10.15
N ASP A 69 -6.47 -7.84 10.67
CA ASP A 69 -6.94 -8.05 12.06
C ASP A 69 -5.84 -7.90 13.13
N ARG A 70 -4.58 -7.85 12.71
CA ARG A 70 -3.39 -7.80 13.56
C ARG A 70 -2.24 -7.04 12.88
N PRO A 71 -1.24 -6.52 13.62
CA PRO A 71 -0.04 -5.96 13.00
C PRO A 71 0.74 -6.98 12.16
N THR A 72 1.38 -6.47 11.12
CA THR A 72 2.31 -7.17 10.22
C THR A 72 3.66 -6.44 10.20
N GLY A 73 4.60 -6.84 9.34
CA GLY A 73 5.95 -6.29 9.28
C GLY A 73 6.05 -4.83 8.79
N LEU A 74 5.01 -4.32 8.11
CA LEU A 74 4.96 -2.96 7.60
C LEU A 74 4.20 -1.98 8.54
N PRO A 75 4.52 -0.67 8.50
CA PRO A 75 3.87 0.35 9.34
C PRO A 75 2.34 0.39 9.22
N ALA A 76 1.82 0.12 8.02
CA ALA A 76 0.40 -0.05 7.75
C ALA A 76 0.21 -0.90 6.48
N VAL A 77 -0.78 -1.80 6.52
CA VAL A 77 -1.35 -2.48 5.36
C VAL A 77 -2.84 -2.25 5.40
N LEU A 78 -3.37 -1.54 4.40
CA LEU A 78 -4.75 -1.08 4.33
C LEU A 78 -5.41 -1.51 3.03
N ILE A 79 -6.73 -1.65 3.07
CA ILE A 79 -7.54 -2.14 1.96
C ILE A 79 -8.72 -1.18 1.77
N LEU A 80 -8.79 -0.55 0.60
CA LEU A 80 -9.86 0.35 0.16
C LEU A 80 -10.92 -0.46 -0.59
N GLU A 81 -12.16 -0.39 -0.15
CA GLU A 81 -13.27 -1.20 -0.67
C GLU A 81 -14.51 -0.34 -0.95
N SER A 82 -15.28 -0.68 -1.97
CA SER A 82 -16.59 -0.07 -2.21
C SER A 82 -17.62 -0.53 -1.16
N ARG A 83 -18.70 0.24 -0.97
CA ARG A 83 -19.91 -0.26 -0.30
C ARG A 83 -20.74 -1.15 -1.22
N SER A 84 -20.87 -0.76 -2.49
CA SER A 84 -21.55 -1.56 -3.52
C SER A 84 -20.73 -2.79 -3.90
N HIS A 85 -21.41 -3.91 -4.11
CA HIS A 85 -20.82 -5.12 -4.69
C HIS A 85 -20.55 -4.89 -6.19
N LEU A 86 -19.29 -4.75 -6.56
CA LEU A 86 -18.78 -4.49 -7.91
C LEU A 86 -17.35 -5.05 -7.98
N ASP A 87 -16.89 -5.58 -9.11
CA ASP A 87 -15.45 -5.71 -9.38
C ASP A 87 -14.93 -4.40 -10.04
N LEU A 88 -13.61 -4.29 -10.23
CA LEU A 88 -12.95 -3.12 -10.83
C LEU A 88 -13.47 -2.83 -12.26
N GLY A 89 -13.84 -3.86 -13.01
CA GLY A 89 -14.39 -3.74 -14.37
C GLY A 89 -15.83 -3.23 -14.43
N ASP A 90 -16.59 -3.38 -13.35
CA ASP A 90 -18.03 -3.04 -13.29
C ASP A 90 -18.27 -1.60 -12.81
N LEU A 91 -17.22 -0.87 -12.43
CA LEU A 91 -17.33 0.47 -11.89
C LEU A 91 -17.96 1.45 -12.89
N PRO A 92 -19.12 2.06 -12.59
CA PRO A 92 -19.64 3.15 -13.41
C PRO A 92 -18.70 4.36 -13.33
N ASN A 93 -18.61 5.14 -14.41
CA ASN A 93 -17.64 6.23 -14.60
C ASN A 93 -17.45 7.17 -13.40
N LEU A 94 -18.50 7.45 -12.62
CA LEU A 94 -18.43 8.28 -11.42
C LEU A 94 -17.67 7.60 -10.26
N LEU A 95 -17.93 6.31 -10.01
CA LEU A 95 -17.16 5.53 -9.03
C LEU A 95 -15.74 5.25 -9.52
N ALA A 96 -15.51 5.06 -10.82
CA ALA A 96 -14.17 4.92 -11.38
C ALA A 96 -13.34 6.22 -11.20
N ALA A 97 -13.95 7.38 -11.40
CA ALA A 97 -13.31 8.67 -11.12
C ALA A 97 -13.05 8.88 -9.61
N GLU A 98 -14.01 8.50 -8.75
CA GLU A 98 -13.87 8.60 -7.30
C GLU A 98 -12.80 7.63 -6.75
N LEU A 99 -12.66 6.42 -7.32
CA LEU A 99 -11.58 5.49 -6.99
C LEU A 99 -10.20 6.13 -7.23
N GLY A 100 -10.03 6.89 -8.31
CA GLY A 100 -8.81 7.64 -8.58
C GLY A 100 -8.52 8.70 -7.50
N VAL A 101 -9.55 9.42 -7.06
CA VAL A 101 -9.45 10.40 -5.96
C VAL A 101 -9.13 9.71 -4.62
N MET A 102 -9.84 8.63 -4.29
CA MET A 102 -9.64 7.87 -3.06
C MET A 102 -8.26 7.19 -3.01
N THR A 103 -7.75 6.74 -4.14
CA THR A 103 -6.38 6.21 -4.25
C THR A 103 -5.35 7.28 -3.89
N VAL A 104 -5.49 8.50 -4.41
CA VAL A 104 -4.58 9.62 -4.09
C VAL A 104 -4.78 10.12 -2.65
N ARG A 105 -5.99 10.08 -2.09
CA ARG A 105 -6.25 10.39 -0.67
C ARG A 105 -5.55 9.39 0.24
N LEU A 106 -5.77 8.08 0.04
CA LEU A 106 -5.21 7.05 0.90
C LEU A 106 -3.68 6.93 0.77
N GLU A 107 -3.12 7.14 -0.42
CA GLU A 107 -1.66 7.26 -0.63
C GLU A 107 -1.06 8.36 0.24
N ARG A 108 -1.71 9.54 0.28
CA ARG A 108 -1.25 10.68 1.08
C ARG A 108 -1.38 10.41 2.58
N ALA A 109 -2.52 9.88 3.02
CA ALA A 109 -2.77 9.55 4.42
C ALA A 109 -1.72 8.56 4.98
N VAL A 110 -1.44 7.49 4.24
CA VAL A 110 -0.44 6.49 4.62
C VAL A 110 0.99 7.04 4.54
N ARG A 111 1.28 7.94 3.59
CA ARG A 111 2.60 8.59 3.49
C ARG A 111 2.80 9.76 4.47
N SER A 112 1.75 10.24 5.15
CA SER A 112 1.89 11.19 6.28
C SER A 112 2.24 10.52 7.62
N LEU A 113 2.25 9.18 7.68
CA LEU A 113 2.78 8.45 8.83
C LEU A 113 4.31 8.61 8.92
N ASP A 114 4.83 8.77 10.13
CA ASP A 114 6.28 8.83 10.34
C ASP A 114 6.95 7.50 9.93
N GLY A 115 8.18 7.59 9.45
CA GLY A 115 8.94 6.45 8.93
C GLY A 115 8.41 5.84 7.63
N VAL A 116 7.36 6.39 6.97
CA VAL A 116 6.88 5.88 5.67
C VAL A 116 7.46 6.69 4.51
N ALA A 117 8.18 6.02 3.60
CA ALA A 117 8.79 6.68 2.45
C ALA A 117 7.92 6.66 1.19
N ARG A 118 7.19 5.57 0.94
CA ARG A 118 6.33 5.36 -0.24
C ARG A 118 5.18 4.43 0.12
N VAL A 119 4.12 4.44 -0.67
CA VAL A 119 3.02 3.45 -0.59
C VAL A 119 3.00 2.66 -1.89
N HIS A 120 2.89 1.33 -1.83
CA HIS A 120 2.62 0.52 -3.02
C HIS A 120 1.12 0.26 -3.09
N VAL A 121 0.50 0.58 -4.23
CA VAL A 121 -0.94 0.38 -4.49
C VAL A 121 -1.10 -0.79 -5.46
N ASN A 122 -1.92 -1.79 -5.10
CA ASN A 122 -2.09 -3.02 -5.87
C ASN A 122 -3.58 -3.43 -5.96
N ARG A 123 -3.99 -4.01 -7.09
CA ARG A 123 -5.20 -4.85 -7.18
C ARG A 123 -4.73 -6.27 -7.51
N TRP A 124 -5.05 -7.19 -6.60
CA TRP A 124 -5.10 -8.63 -6.85
C TRP A 124 -6.59 -9.00 -6.83
N GLY A 125 -7.04 -9.86 -7.74
CA GLY A 125 -8.47 -10.04 -8.07
C GLY A 125 -8.96 -11.48 -7.97
N ASP A 126 -8.07 -12.37 -7.54
CA ASP A 126 -8.11 -13.81 -7.77
C ASP A 126 -8.81 -14.57 -6.63
N ASP A 127 -8.98 -13.92 -5.48
CA ASP A 127 -9.50 -14.51 -4.23
C ASP A 127 -10.91 -13.99 -3.85
N ALA A 128 -11.24 -12.74 -4.21
CA ALA A 128 -12.56 -12.15 -3.94
C ALA A 128 -13.05 -11.23 -5.07
N SER A 129 -14.35 -11.33 -5.38
CA SER A 129 -15.05 -10.56 -6.42
C SER A 129 -15.18 -9.08 -6.06
N HIS A 130 -15.48 -8.81 -4.79
CA HIS A 130 -15.73 -7.46 -4.29
C HIS A 130 -14.48 -6.60 -4.42
N LEU A 131 -14.63 -5.43 -5.05
CA LEU A 131 -13.56 -4.49 -5.32
C LEU A 131 -12.81 -4.13 -4.05
N HIS A 132 -11.52 -4.47 -4.05
CA HIS A 132 -10.59 -4.12 -3.01
C HIS A 132 -9.22 -3.73 -3.59
N LEU A 133 -8.65 -2.61 -3.12
CA LEU A 133 -7.30 -2.17 -3.48
C LEU A 133 -6.40 -2.14 -2.24
N TRP A 134 -5.23 -2.74 -2.35
CA TRP A 134 -4.24 -2.88 -1.28
C TRP A 134 -3.24 -1.72 -1.27
N PHE A 135 -2.99 -1.15 -0.09
CA PHE A 135 -2.07 -0.05 0.16
C PHE A 135 -1.03 -0.50 1.20
N LEU A 136 0.20 -0.77 0.76
CA LEU A 136 1.29 -1.25 1.60
C LEU A 136 2.26 -0.09 1.89
N ALA A 137 2.39 0.31 3.15
CA ALA A 137 3.31 1.35 3.58
C ALA A 137 4.76 0.84 3.53
N ARG A 138 5.64 1.48 2.75
CA ARG A 138 7.04 1.08 2.60
C ARG A 138 7.96 1.95 3.48
N PRO A 139 8.64 1.37 4.48
CA PRO A 139 9.53 2.07 5.41
C PRO A 139 10.63 2.96 4.81
N TYR A 140 11.03 3.98 5.57
CA TYR A 140 12.08 4.95 5.25
C TYR A 140 13.49 4.44 5.61
N GLY A 141 14.34 4.33 4.58
CA GLY A 141 15.71 3.84 4.66
C GLY A 141 15.89 2.39 4.18
N GLN A 142 14.86 1.54 4.30
CA GLN A 142 14.92 0.11 3.99
C GLN A 142 14.80 -0.13 2.47
N LEU A 143 15.91 0.08 1.75
CA LEU A 143 15.96 -0.07 0.28
C LEU A 143 15.69 -1.50 -0.22
N GLN A 144 15.89 -2.51 0.62
CA GLN A 144 15.56 -3.92 0.31
C GLN A 144 14.05 -4.13 0.12
N LEU A 145 13.20 -3.29 0.73
CA LEU A 145 11.74 -3.36 0.64
C LEU A 145 11.19 -2.65 -0.63
N ARG A 146 11.98 -2.55 -1.70
CA ARG A 146 11.60 -1.86 -2.95
C ARG A 146 11.06 -2.85 -3.99
N GLY A 147 10.06 -2.39 -4.76
CA GLY A 147 9.51 -3.14 -5.90
C GLY A 147 8.55 -4.25 -5.49
N SER A 148 8.53 -5.33 -6.29
CA SER A 148 7.51 -6.38 -6.29
C SER A 148 7.43 -7.22 -5.00
N PHE A 149 8.51 -7.35 -4.24
CA PHE A 149 8.58 -8.27 -3.10
C PHE A 149 8.06 -7.67 -1.77
N LEU A 150 7.50 -6.45 -1.77
CA LEU A 150 7.07 -5.79 -0.53
C LEU A 150 6.02 -6.59 0.28
N SER A 151 5.05 -7.22 -0.39
CA SER A 151 4.04 -8.07 0.27
C SER A 151 4.64 -9.34 0.88
N MET A 152 5.61 -9.96 0.19
CA MET A 152 6.33 -11.12 0.71
C MET A 152 7.24 -10.75 1.89
N TRP A 153 7.83 -9.55 1.89
CA TRP A 153 8.56 -9.03 3.05
C TRP A 153 7.66 -8.72 4.25
N ASP A 154 6.42 -8.27 4.05
CA ASP A 154 5.46 -8.00 5.14
C ASP A 154 5.11 -9.27 5.95
N GLU A 155 5.06 -10.43 5.28
CA GLU A 155 4.84 -11.74 5.90
C GLU A 155 6.10 -12.28 6.63
N ILE A 156 7.30 -11.97 6.11
CA ILE A 156 8.59 -12.44 6.63
C ILE A 156 9.09 -11.60 7.81
N LEU A 157 8.82 -10.30 7.81
CA LEU A 157 9.30 -9.38 8.85
C LEU A 157 8.56 -9.58 10.18
N PRO A 158 9.24 -9.46 11.34
CA PRO A 158 8.57 -9.44 12.64
C PRO A 158 7.52 -8.31 12.69
N PRO A 159 6.32 -8.56 13.23
CA PRO A 159 5.26 -7.56 13.23
C PRO A 159 5.62 -6.35 14.10
N ILE A 160 5.19 -5.15 13.68
CA ILE A 160 5.32 -3.94 14.49
C ILE A 160 4.49 -4.03 15.78
N SER A 161 4.78 -3.15 16.74
CA SER A 161 4.03 -3.16 18.01
C SER A 161 2.55 -2.82 17.80
N GLU A 162 1.66 -3.51 18.52
CA GLU A 162 0.21 -3.31 18.45
C GLU A 162 -0.21 -1.86 18.80
N HIS A 163 0.59 -1.19 19.64
CA HIS A 163 0.40 0.23 20.00
C HIS A 163 0.67 1.15 18.80
N GLN A 164 1.87 1.07 18.21
CA GLN A 164 2.26 1.85 17.02
C GLN A 164 1.36 1.54 15.82
N TRP A 165 0.92 0.29 15.69
CA TRP A 165 -0.04 -0.11 14.67
C TRP A 165 -1.38 0.59 14.84
N ARG A 166 -2.00 0.55 16.04
CA ARG A 166 -3.24 1.29 16.30
C ARG A 166 -3.09 2.80 16.12
N GLU A 167 -1.97 3.37 16.54
CA GLU A 167 -1.64 4.78 16.32
C GLU A 167 -1.62 5.13 14.83
N ASN A 168 -0.93 4.34 14.00
CA ASN A 168 -0.91 4.50 12.55
C ASN A 168 -2.31 4.37 11.91
N LEU A 169 -3.12 3.40 12.36
CA LEU A 169 -4.50 3.24 11.87
C LEU A 169 -5.38 4.46 12.21
N ALA A 170 -5.27 4.97 13.44
CA ALA A 170 -6.02 6.13 13.90
C ALA A 170 -5.61 7.42 13.17
N LEU A 171 -4.31 7.62 12.93
CA LEU A 171 -3.79 8.75 12.16
C LEU A 171 -4.30 8.74 10.71
N VAL A 172 -4.30 7.58 10.04
CA VAL A 172 -4.86 7.46 8.69
C VAL A 172 -6.37 7.68 8.68
N ALA A 173 -7.10 7.10 9.64
CA ALA A 173 -8.54 7.29 9.77
C ALA A 173 -8.92 8.76 9.98
N ALA A 174 -8.24 9.45 10.90
CA ALA A 174 -8.43 10.87 11.18
C ALA A 174 -8.15 11.74 9.95
N TRP A 175 -7.02 11.51 9.26
CA TRP A 175 -6.66 12.21 8.03
C TRP A 175 -7.73 12.07 6.94
N LEU A 176 -8.28 10.88 6.76
CA LEU A 176 -9.39 10.67 5.83
C LEU A 176 -10.63 11.48 6.26
N GLY A 177 -10.95 11.47 7.56
CA GLY A 177 -12.07 12.20 8.16
C GLY A 177 -12.01 13.73 8.06
N GLU A 178 -10.85 14.34 7.78
CA GLU A 178 -10.72 15.80 7.63
C GLU A 178 -11.56 16.39 6.48
N LEU A 179 -11.87 15.57 5.45
CA LEU A 179 -12.57 16.02 4.24
C LEU A 179 -13.95 15.37 4.07
N ASP A 180 -14.11 14.09 4.42
CA ASP A 180 -15.35 13.32 4.27
C ASP A 180 -15.27 12.00 5.06
N GLY A 181 -16.42 11.43 5.39
CA GLY A 181 -16.56 10.15 6.07
C GLY A 181 -16.36 10.22 7.59
N ARG A 182 -16.44 9.05 8.23
CA ARG A 182 -16.29 8.87 9.68
C ARG A 182 -15.00 8.09 9.96
N PRO A 183 -14.04 8.62 10.75
CA PRO A 183 -13.03 7.78 11.38
C PRO A 183 -13.70 6.86 12.41
N LEU A 184 -13.21 5.63 12.51
CA LEU A 184 -13.66 4.62 13.48
C LEU A 184 -12.49 4.00 14.27
N ALA A 185 -11.27 4.06 13.75
CA ALA A 185 -10.07 3.75 14.53
C ALA A 185 -9.74 4.91 15.50
N GLU A 186 -9.88 4.66 16.80
CA GLU A 186 -9.45 5.59 17.85
C GLU A 186 -7.94 5.45 18.14
N PRO A 187 -7.22 6.54 18.45
CA PRO A 187 -5.82 6.47 18.85
C PRO A 187 -5.68 5.73 20.20
N PRO A 188 -4.58 5.01 20.44
CA PRO A 188 -4.36 4.34 21.71
C PRO A 188 -4.38 5.35 22.86
N GLN A 189 -5.15 5.06 23.92
CA GLN A 189 -5.23 5.95 25.08
C GLN A 189 -3.84 6.16 25.69
N ILE A 190 -3.44 7.43 25.80
CA ILE A 190 -2.17 7.79 26.44
C ILE A 190 -2.28 7.43 27.93
N ASP A 191 -1.51 6.42 28.34
CA ASP A 191 -1.35 6.05 29.75
C ASP A 191 -0.53 7.14 30.46
N TRP A 192 -1.22 8.21 30.88
CA TRP A 192 -0.68 9.35 31.62
C TRP A 192 -0.25 8.94 33.05
N LYS A 193 0.75 8.06 33.14
CA LYS A 193 1.58 7.84 34.33
C LYS A 193 2.39 9.09 34.61
N ALA A 194 1.72 10.07 35.21
CA ALA A 194 2.35 11.28 35.70
C ALA A 194 3.54 10.89 36.61
N PRO A 195 4.74 11.44 36.38
CA PRO A 195 5.90 11.19 37.25
C PRO A 195 5.66 11.88 38.60
N ALA A 196 4.99 11.15 39.51
CA ALA A 196 4.54 11.62 40.82
C ALA A 196 5.69 11.73 41.84
N THR A 197 6.76 12.44 41.47
CA THR A 197 7.99 12.63 42.27
C THR A 197 8.37 14.10 42.47
N LEU A 198 7.47 15.06 42.20
CA LEU A 198 7.68 16.47 42.57
C LEU A 198 7.62 16.69 44.10
N GLY A 199 6.85 15.90 44.84
CA GLY A 199 6.72 16.03 46.30
C GLY A 199 7.96 15.62 47.10
N ALA A 200 8.87 14.83 46.52
CA ALA A 200 10.08 14.38 47.20
C ALA A 200 11.05 15.55 47.50
N VAL A 201 11.11 16.53 46.60
CA VAL A 201 11.92 17.75 46.76
C VAL A 201 11.35 18.63 47.87
N THR A 202 10.02 18.77 47.93
CA THR A 202 9.34 19.54 48.98
C THR A 202 9.60 18.97 50.38
N SER A 203 9.59 17.65 50.54
CA SER A 203 9.91 16.99 51.82
C SER A 203 11.37 17.15 52.23
N ALA A 204 12.31 17.28 51.29
CA ALA A 204 13.71 17.54 51.61
C ALA A 204 13.91 18.98 52.11
N LEU A 205 13.38 19.97 51.38
CA LEU A 205 13.52 21.39 51.72
C LEU A 205 12.85 21.73 53.08
N LEU A 206 11.67 21.15 53.37
CA LEU A 206 10.97 21.35 54.64
C LEU A 206 11.64 20.66 55.85
N LEU A 207 12.62 19.78 55.63
CA LEU A 207 13.42 19.21 56.72
C LEU A 207 14.62 20.11 57.07
N GLU A 208 15.26 20.75 56.09
CA GLU A 208 16.38 21.67 56.33
C GLU A 208 15.93 22.95 57.05
N GLU A 209 14.72 23.45 56.78
CA GLU A 209 14.13 24.63 57.46
C GLU A 209 13.78 24.38 58.95
N SER A 210 13.92 23.13 59.44
CA SER A 210 13.58 22.76 60.83
C SER A 210 14.75 22.80 61.83
N ALA A 211 15.94 23.21 61.40
CA ALA A 211 17.11 23.40 62.26
C ALA A 211 17.13 24.81 62.89
N GLU A 212 17.26 24.90 64.22
CA GLU A 212 17.30 26.19 64.93
C GLU A 212 18.54 27.02 64.54
N PRO A 213 18.41 28.35 64.36
CA PRO A 213 19.52 29.21 63.98
C PRO A 213 20.50 29.39 65.15
N THR A 214 21.77 29.11 64.90
CA THR A 214 22.87 29.61 65.75
C THR A 214 23.29 30.98 65.24
N GLU A 215 23.37 31.98 66.12
CA GLU A 215 23.80 33.34 65.77
C GLU A 215 25.25 33.37 65.24
N LEU A 216 25.53 34.17 64.20
CA LEU A 216 26.78 34.94 64.03
C LEU A 216 26.70 35.93 62.83
N GLU A 217 26.79 37.22 63.14
CA GLU A 217 27.35 38.37 62.41
C GLU A 217 27.15 38.57 60.87
N GLU A 218 26.38 39.62 60.55
CA GLU A 218 26.79 40.81 59.76
C GLU A 218 27.52 40.64 58.39
N SER A 219 26.85 40.98 57.27
CA SER A 219 27.19 42.15 56.40
C SER A 219 26.56 42.13 54.99
N ALA A 220 26.62 43.29 54.31
CA ALA A 220 26.43 43.56 52.87
C ALA A 220 24.99 43.66 52.29
N GLU A 221 24.89 44.51 51.25
CA GLU A 221 23.67 45.12 50.68
C GLU A 221 23.08 44.34 49.49
N PRO A 222 21.81 44.58 49.11
CA PRO A 222 21.25 44.08 47.85
C PRO A 222 21.79 44.87 46.63
N THR A 223 21.66 44.30 45.43
CA THR A 223 21.90 44.99 44.16
C THR A 223 20.74 44.71 43.20
N GLU A 224 20.46 45.66 42.30
CA GLU A 224 19.17 45.83 41.63
C GLU A 224 19.00 45.04 40.31
N LEU A 225 17.84 45.28 39.67
CA LEU A 225 17.35 44.65 38.44
C LEU A 225 17.92 45.30 37.17
N GLU A 226 18.13 44.50 36.12
CA GLU A 226 18.08 44.81 34.68
C GLU A 226 17.85 43.43 34.00
N GLU A 227 16.83 43.11 33.20
CA GLU A 227 16.04 43.80 32.16
C GLU A 227 16.83 44.17 30.89
N SER A 228 16.77 43.33 29.85
CA SER A 228 16.42 43.72 28.45
C SER A 228 16.75 42.70 27.34
N ALA A 229 15.78 42.49 26.45
CA ALA A 229 15.88 42.37 24.97
C ALA A 229 16.83 41.35 24.25
N GLU A 230 16.22 40.31 23.69
CA GLU A 230 16.31 40.01 22.24
C GLU A 230 15.27 40.88 21.46
N PRO A 231 15.12 40.86 20.10
CA PRO A 231 15.87 40.15 19.05
C PRO A 231 16.32 41.04 17.86
N THR A 232 17.13 40.51 16.92
CA THR A 232 17.00 40.85 15.49
C THR A 232 17.60 39.78 14.56
N ALA A 233 16.95 39.51 13.42
CA ALA A 233 17.53 38.81 12.27
C ALA A 233 18.15 39.81 11.26
N PRO A 234 18.73 39.33 10.15
CA PRO A 234 18.02 39.63 8.89
C PRO A 234 17.99 38.46 7.89
N ALA A 235 17.15 38.65 6.87
CA ALA A 235 17.15 37.91 5.60
C ALA A 235 18.33 38.40 4.70
N GLU A 236 18.57 37.95 3.47
CA GLU A 236 17.87 37.05 2.54
C GLU A 236 18.89 36.64 1.46
N ASP A 237 18.74 35.49 0.79
CA ASP A 237 19.01 35.36 -0.66
C ASP A 237 18.64 33.95 -1.17
N ALA A 238 18.15 33.87 -2.40
CA ALA A 238 17.70 32.62 -3.02
C ALA A 238 18.12 32.55 -4.49
N GLU A 239 18.96 31.57 -4.84
CA GLU A 239 19.36 31.30 -6.22
C GLU A 239 18.89 29.90 -6.67
N ALA A 240 18.27 29.83 -7.84
CA ALA A 240 17.49 28.67 -8.27
C ALA A 240 18.34 27.64 -9.04
N VAL A 241 18.65 26.51 -8.40
CA VAL A 241 19.32 25.36 -9.05
C VAL A 241 18.27 24.40 -9.63
N THR A 242 18.32 24.17 -10.94
CA THR A 242 17.50 23.15 -11.61
C THR A 242 18.03 21.75 -11.31
N PRO A 243 17.21 20.81 -10.78
CA PRO A 243 17.67 19.45 -10.51
C PRO A 243 17.78 18.65 -11.82
N ASP A 244 19.00 18.21 -12.13
CA ASP A 244 19.27 17.27 -13.21
C ASP A 244 18.78 15.85 -12.84
N ALA A 245 18.62 14.96 -13.84
CA ALA A 245 18.06 13.63 -13.60
C ALA A 245 19.06 12.73 -12.83
N PRO A 246 18.64 11.99 -11.79
CA PRO A 246 19.54 11.19 -10.96
C PRO A 246 20.04 9.94 -11.70
N VAL A 247 21.27 10.00 -12.21
CA VAL A 247 22.02 8.82 -12.67
C VAL A 247 22.33 7.93 -11.47
N LEU A 248 22.02 6.63 -11.58
CA LEU A 248 22.34 5.65 -10.55
C LEU A 248 23.83 5.24 -10.65
N PRO A 249 24.60 5.25 -9.55
CA PRO A 249 25.96 4.70 -9.54
C PRO A 249 25.98 3.19 -9.81
N GLU A 250 26.95 2.71 -10.58
CA GLU A 250 27.05 1.29 -10.98
C GLU A 250 27.61 0.36 -9.89
N GLU A 251 28.05 0.89 -8.73
CA GLU A 251 28.65 0.10 -7.64
C GLU A 251 27.62 -0.54 -6.68
N PHE A 252 26.87 -1.53 -7.17
CA PHE A 252 26.19 -2.52 -6.33
C PHE A 252 26.47 -3.98 -6.76
N ALA A 253 27.66 -4.23 -7.30
CA ALA A 253 28.15 -5.55 -7.69
C ALA A 253 28.81 -6.31 -6.50
N ALA A 254 28.05 -6.52 -5.41
CA ALA A 254 28.47 -7.28 -4.24
C ALA A 254 27.54 -8.48 -4.00
N ALA A 255 27.50 -9.41 -4.95
CA ALA A 255 26.69 -10.62 -4.85
C ALA A 255 27.18 -11.53 -3.71
N ARG A 256 26.23 -12.16 -3.00
CA ARG A 256 26.48 -13.36 -2.19
C ARG A 256 26.01 -14.59 -2.97
N ASP A 257 26.64 -15.73 -2.73
CA ASP A 257 26.60 -16.89 -3.63
C ASP A 257 25.24 -17.62 -3.71
N VAL A 258 24.33 -17.12 -4.56
CA VAL A 258 23.24 -17.94 -5.12
C VAL A 258 23.84 -18.88 -6.15
N ARG A 259 23.91 -20.18 -5.80
CA ARG A 259 24.74 -21.17 -6.51
C ARG A 259 24.10 -21.73 -7.77
N VAL A 260 24.02 -20.93 -8.83
CA VAL A 260 23.55 -21.37 -10.14
C VAL A 260 24.52 -22.42 -10.74
N LEU A 261 24.01 -23.62 -11.02
CA LEU A 261 24.78 -24.69 -11.68
C LEU A 261 24.81 -24.47 -13.21
N PRO A 262 25.94 -24.74 -13.90
CA PRO A 262 26.06 -24.48 -15.33
C PRO A 262 25.31 -25.52 -16.18
N GLY A 263 24.31 -25.05 -16.92
CA GLY A 263 23.69 -25.80 -18.02
C GLY A 263 24.60 -25.88 -19.26
N PRO A 264 24.31 -26.79 -20.21
CA PRO A 264 25.16 -27.00 -21.38
C PRO A 264 25.16 -25.79 -22.34
N THR A 265 26.35 -25.28 -22.65
CA THR A 265 26.56 -24.18 -23.62
C THR A 265 26.32 -24.65 -25.05
N GLY A 266 25.39 -24.04 -25.79
CA GLY A 266 25.08 -24.53 -27.14
C GLY A 266 24.10 -23.76 -28.02
N PHE A 267 24.18 -22.43 -28.12
CA PHE A 267 23.57 -21.71 -29.25
C PHE A 267 24.50 -20.65 -29.83
N ALA A 268 24.75 -20.75 -31.15
CA ALA A 268 25.45 -19.73 -31.93
C ALA A 268 24.44 -18.70 -32.49
N PRO A 269 24.84 -17.42 -32.69
CA PRO A 269 23.96 -16.41 -33.26
C PRO A 269 23.69 -16.65 -34.76
N ILE A 270 22.49 -16.26 -35.22
CA ILE A 270 22.05 -16.36 -36.63
C ILE A 270 22.08 -14.98 -37.32
N VAL A 271 22.51 -14.97 -38.59
CA VAL A 271 22.88 -13.84 -39.49
C VAL A 271 22.70 -14.38 -40.94
N GLU A 272 22.20 -13.76 -42.02
CA GLU A 272 21.72 -12.40 -42.45
C GLU A 272 20.74 -12.59 -43.66
N GLU A 273 20.07 -11.63 -44.32
CA GLU A 273 19.95 -10.16 -44.14
C GLU A 273 18.46 -9.66 -44.25
N PRO A 274 17.74 -9.59 -45.42
CA PRO A 274 16.57 -8.71 -45.54
C PRO A 274 15.23 -9.38 -45.97
N ALA A 275 14.19 -8.55 -46.11
CA ALA A 275 12.90 -8.94 -46.69
C ALA A 275 12.83 -8.73 -48.22
N GLN A 276 12.36 -9.74 -48.96
CA GLN A 276 12.15 -9.68 -50.41
C GLN A 276 10.66 -9.46 -50.76
N LYS A 277 10.35 -8.44 -51.58
CA LYS A 277 8.96 -8.11 -51.99
C LYS A 277 8.51 -8.93 -53.20
N SER A 278 7.44 -9.71 -53.06
CA SER A 278 6.72 -10.33 -54.20
C SER A 278 5.36 -9.64 -54.44
N ARG A 279 5.17 -9.07 -55.64
CA ARG A 279 3.85 -8.55 -56.10
C ARG A 279 3.05 -9.64 -56.82
N GLN A 280 1.83 -9.88 -56.37
CA GLN A 280 0.69 -10.47 -57.10
C GLN A 280 -0.53 -10.45 -56.16
N GLY A 281 -1.77 -10.23 -56.60
CA GLY A 281 -2.28 -9.76 -57.90
C GLY A 281 -3.74 -9.30 -57.70
N ALA A 282 -4.19 -8.26 -58.40
CA ALA A 282 -5.52 -7.71 -58.17
C ALA A 282 -6.62 -8.57 -58.79
N ASN A 283 -7.76 -8.73 -58.11
CA ASN A 283 -9.00 -9.12 -58.77
C ASN A 283 -10.23 -8.56 -58.04
N THR A 284 -11.04 -7.77 -58.74
CA THR A 284 -12.28 -7.14 -58.23
C THR A 284 -13.41 -7.39 -59.20
N VAL A 285 -14.48 -8.05 -58.75
CA VAL A 285 -15.76 -8.17 -59.47
C VAL A 285 -16.91 -7.86 -58.50
N ARG A 286 -18.00 -7.28 -59.00
CA ARG A 286 -19.12 -6.70 -58.23
C ARG A 286 -20.32 -7.67 -58.06
N PRO A 287 -21.23 -7.42 -57.09
CA PRO A 287 -22.44 -8.21 -56.84
C PRO A 287 -23.65 -7.74 -57.68
N VAL A 288 -24.75 -8.55 -57.70
CA VAL A 288 -26.16 -8.21 -58.04
C VAL A 288 -26.99 -9.51 -58.23
N PRO A 289 -28.33 -9.60 -57.98
CA PRO A 289 -29.21 -8.94 -57.00
C PRO A 289 -29.98 -10.00 -56.14
N GLY A 290 -31.13 -9.67 -55.53
CA GLY A 290 -31.97 -10.60 -54.73
C GLY A 290 -33.43 -10.74 -55.19
N GLN A 291 -34.27 -11.39 -54.37
CA GLN A 291 -35.74 -11.41 -54.47
C GLN A 291 -36.42 -11.15 -53.10
N ARG A 292 -37.76 -11.00 -53.11
CA ARG A 292 -38.61 -10.57 -51.97
C ARG A 292 -39.77 -11.54 -51.72
N GLU A 293 -40.59 -11.23 -50.69
CA GLU A 293 -41.96 -11.71 -50.41
C GLU A 293 -42.05 -13.08 -49.72
N GLY A 294 -42.95 -13.36 -48.75
CA GLY A 294 -43.96 -12.56 -48.03
C GLY A 294 -43.83 -12.72 -46.49
N SER A 295 -44.57 -12.02 -45.61
CA SER A 295 -46.04 -12.02 -45.41
C SER A 295 -46.55 -13.42 -44.99
N THR A 296 -47.28 -13.65 -43.87
CA THR A 296 -47.92 -12.74 -42.88
C THR A 296 -48.40 -13.53 -41.64
N HIS A 297 -48.71 -12.83 -40.53
CA HIS A 297 -49.65 -13.25 -39.44
C HIS A 297 -49.23 -14.42 -38.53
N ASP A 298 -49.78 -14.62 -37.31
CA ASP A 298 -50.47 -13.75 -36.31
C ASP A 298 -50.76 -14.59 -35.03
N ARG A 299 -50.67 -13.98 -33.82
CA ARG A 299 -51.24 -14.47 -32.52
C ARG A 299 -50.71 -15.82 -31.95
N ASP A 300 -50.88 -16.23 -30.69
CA ASP A 300 -51.32 -15.59 -29.40
C ASP A 300 -50.81 -16.43 -28.18
N SER A 301 -51.07 -15.97 -26.94
CA SER A 301 -51.27 -16.75 -25.69
C SER A 301 -50.11 -17.43 -24.92
N GLY A 302 -50.18 -17.33 -23.57
CA GLY A 302 -49.54 -18.23 -22.57
C GLY A 302 -48.08 -17.86 -22.20
N ALA A 303 -47.69 -17.42 -21.00
CA ALA A 303 -48.19 -17.54 -19.61
C ALA A 303 -47.96 -18.91 -18.93
N THR A 304 -47.60 -18.85 -17.63
CA THR A 304 -47.13 -19.94 -16.72
C THR A 304 -45.60 -20.08 -16.69
N ALA A 305 -44.89 -20.23 -15.57
CA ALA A 305 -44.96 -19.77 -14.17
C ALA A 305 -43.89 -20.59 -13.42
N TRP A 306 -43.35 -20.00 -12.37
CA TRP A 306 -42.37 -20.54 -11.42
C TRP A 306 -42.58 -22.00 -10.98
N ALA A 307 -41.47 -22.73 -10.88
CA ALA A 307 -41.22 -23.82 -9.93
C ALA A 307 -39.73 -23.83 -9.60
#